data_AF-A0A7C7QHN6-F1
#
_entry.id   AF-A0A7C7QHN6-F1
#
_cell.length_a   1.000
_cell.length_b   1.000
_cell.length_c   1.000
_cell.angle_alpha   90.00
_cell.angle_beta   90.00
_cell.angle_gamma   90.00
#
_symmetry.space_group_name_H-M   'P 1'
#
loop_
_entity.id
_entity.type
_entity.pdbx_description
1 polymer ?
#
loop_
_entity_poly.entity_id
_entity_poly.type
_entity_poly.pdbx_seq_one_letter_code
_entity_poly.pdbx_strand_id
1 'polypeptide(L)'
;MNRGKALIFLLCVPLIGGAIAYFSIIWLRKIKELLPHDPEKAVSEFLDFVKPLTGFVVILQLVFAAYLWRLGSRILISGEFPPPGVLLIRSRKVLVGEQARRRGRLCRRFAIVLIAMSIFFPVLVWSRVMAVLSGG
;
A
#
# COMPACT_ATOMS: atom_id res chain seq x y z
N MET A 1 -14.54 -11.99 -15.71
CA MET A 1 -14.40 -11.92 -14.23
C MET A 1 -15.12 -13.12 -13.67
N ASN A 2 -14.41 -14.10 -13.12
CA ASN A 2 -15.00 -15.37 -12.72
C ASN A 2 -15.86 -15.14 -11.47
N ARG A 3 -17.15 -15.48 -11.54
CA ARG A 3 -18.17 -15.21 -10.50
C ARG A 3 -17.73 -15.65 -9.09
N GLY A 4 -16.99 -16.77 -8.99
CA GLY A 4 -16.43 -17.24 -7.71
C GLY A 4 -15.40 -16.29 -7.07
N LYS A 5 -14.55 -15.64 -7.86
CA LYS A 5 -13.55 -14.69 -7.33
C LYS A 5 -14.20 -13.37 -6.89
N ALA A 6 -15.31 -12.98 -7.54
CA ALA A 6 -16.06 -11.78 -7.16
C ALA A 6 -16.79 -11.96 -5.82
N LEU A 7 -17.34 -13.15 -5.56
CA LEU A 7 -17.99 -13.49 -4.29
C LEU A 7 -17.00 -13.52 -3.13
N ILE A 8 -15.81 -14.10 -3.33
CA ILE A 8 -14.74 -14.08 -2.34
C ILE A 8 -14.33 -12.64 -2.02
N PHE A 9 -14.16 -11.79 -3.03
CA PHE A 9 -13.85 -10.37 -2.83
C PHE A 9 -14.96 -9.65 -2.05
N LEU A 10 -16.22 -9.92 -2.39
CA LEU A 10 -17.39 -9.30 -1.76
C LEU A 10 -17.53 -9.67 -0.27
N LEU A 11 -17.10 -10.88 0.11
CA LEU A 11 -17.15 -11.36 1.50
C LEU A 11 -15.89 -10.98 2.29
N CYS A 12 -14.69 -11.16 1.71
CA CYS A 12 -13.44 -10.93 2.42
C CYS A 12 -13.18 -9.45 2.71
N VAL A 13 -13.50 -8.53 1.79
CA VAL A 13 -13.25 -7.10 1.98
C VAL A 13 -14.01 -6.52 3.19
N PRO A 14 -15.33 -6.72 3.35
CA PRO A 14 -16.05 -6.21 4.53
C PRO A 14 -15.67 -6.95 5.81
N LEU A 15 -15.33 -8.25 5.76
CA LEU A 15 -14.85 -8.97 6.94
C LEU A 15 -13.50 -8.42 7.43
N ILE A 16 -12.56 -8.19 6.52
CA ILE A 16 -11.25 -7.60 6.84
C ILE A 16 -11.43 -6.16 7.33
N GLY A 17 -12.24 -5.36 6.62
CA GLY A 17 -12.52 -3.97 7.02
C GLY A 17 -13.21 -3.88 8.38
N GLY A 18 -14.17 -4.76 8.65
CA GLY A 18 -14.87 -4.85 9.93
C GLY A 18 -13.95 -5.30 11.07
N ALA A 19 -13.09 -6.29 10.83
CA ALA A 19 -12.11 -6.75 11.81
C ALA A 19 -11.10 -5.64 12.17
N ILE A 20 -10.61 -4.91 11.17
CA ILE A 20 -9.73 -3.75 11.38
C ILE A 20 -10.44 -2.68 12.19
N ALA A 21 -11.66 -2.29 11.79
CA ALA A 21 -12.43 -1.26 12.50
C ALA A 21 -12.75 -1.65 13.94
N TYR A 22 -13.16 -2.90 14.17
CA TYR A 22 -13.44 -3.44 15.49
C TYR A 22 -12.19 -3.41 16.38
N PHE A 23 -11.06 -3.90 15.86
CA PHE A 23 -9.79 -3.88 16.57
C PHE A 23 -9.34 -2.45 16.88
N SER A 24 -9.46 -1.52 15.92
CA SER A 24 -9.15 -0.10 16.13
C SER A 24 -10.02 0.52 17.22
N ILE A 25 -11.31 0.22 17.29
CA ILE A 25 -12.21 0.76 18.31
C ILE A 25 -11.82 0.26 19.71
N ILE A 26 -11.56 -1.05 19.86
CA ILE A 26 -11.13 -1.64 21.14
C ILE A 26 -9.84 -0.97 21.63
N TRP A 27 -8.90 -0.83 20.72
CA TRP A 27 -7.58 -0.34 21.05
C TRP A 27 -7.57 1.17 21.34
N LEU A 28 -8.37 1.96 20.61
CA LEU A 28 -8.58 3.39 20.92
C LEU A 28 -9.22 3.61 22.29
N ARG A 29 -10.12 2.72 22.74
CA ARG A 29 -10.66 2.78 24.10
C ARG A 29 -9.57 2.55 25.15
N LYS A 30 -8.73 1.52 24.96
CA LYS A 30 -7.60 1.22 25.86
C LYS A 30 -6.64 2.42 25.98
N ILE A 31 -6.32 3.08 24.87
CA ILE A 31 -5.47 4.27 24.88
C ILE A 31 -6.15 5.44 25.59
N LYS A 32 -7.44 5.68 25.32
CA LYS A 32 -8.20 6.78 25.94
C LYS A 32 -8.31 6.62 27.46
N GLU A 33 -8.36 5.39 27.95
CA GLU A 33 -8.34 5.06 29.38
C GLU A 33 -6.96 5.24 30.02
N LEU A 34 -5.87 4.96 29.30
CA LEU A 34 -4.49 5.11 29.79
C LEU A 34 -3.98 6.57 29.74
N LEU A 35 -4.53 7.37 28.84
CA LEU A 35 -4.13 8.76 28.59
C LEU A 35 -4.14 9.68 29.84
N PRO A 36 -5.12 9.58 30.78
CA PRO A 36 -5.17 10.43 31.96
C PRO A 36 -4.24 10.00 33.10
N HIS A 37 -3.65 8.80 33.04
CA HIS A 37 -2.86 8.24 34.14
C HIS A 37 -1.37 8.16 33.79
N ASP A 38 -1.03 7.66 32.61
CA ASP A 38 0.36 7.51 32.15
C ASP A 38 0.46 7.78 30.63
N PRO A 39 0.65 9.05 30.22
CA PRO A 39 0.68 9.42 28.81
C PRO A 39 1.83 8.74 28.05
N GLU A 40 2.98 8.51 28.68
CA GLU A 40 4.13 7.83 28.07
C GLU A 40 3.82 6.37 27.71
N LYS A 41 3.11 5.67 28.61
CA LYS A 41 2.74 4.26 28.42
C LYS A 41 1.66 4.10 27.35
N ALA A 42 0.75 5.07 27.25
CA ALA A 42 -0.22 5.14 26.16
C ALA A 42 0.46 5.34 24.80
N VAL A 43 1.52 6.16 24.73
CA VAL A 43 2.30 6.38 23.50
C VAL A 43 3.12 5.14 23.13
N SER A 44 3.79 4.47 24.07
CA SER A 44 4.59 3.27 23.75
C SER A 44 3.73 2.12 23.22
N GLU A 45 2.58 1.85 23.86
CA GLU A 45 1.61 0.88 23.35
C GLU A 45 1.05 1.30 21.98
N PHE A 46 0.84 2.62 21.76
CA PHE A 46 0.45 3.14 20.46
C PHE A 46 1.45 2.79 19.35
N LEU A 47 2.73 3.02 19.64
CA LEU A 47 3.82 2.80 18.71
C LEU A 47 4.02 1.32 18.39
N ASP A 48 3.87 0.43 19.36
CA ASP A 48 4.06 -1.00 19.15
C ASP A 48 3.00 -1.62 18.24
N PHE A 49 1.81 -1.02 18.15
CA PHE A 49 0.81 -1.38 17.15
C PHE A 49 1.09 -0.75 15.78
N VAL A 50 1.48 0.53 15.74
CA VAL A 50 1.67 1.27 14.47
C VAL A 50 2.92 0.84 13.71
N LYS A 51 4.01 0.46 14.39
CA LYS A 51 5.27 -0.01 13.78
C LYS A 51 5.06 -1.18 12.82
N PRO A 52 4.50 -2.35 13.23
CA PRO A 52 4.34 -3.49 12.32
C PRO A 52 3.36 -3.18 11.19
N LEU A 53 2.30 -2.40 11.46
CA LEU A 53 1.34 -1.98 10.43
C LEU A 53 2.01 -1.11 9.36
N THR A 54 2.84 -0.16 9.78
CA THR A 54 3.60 0.72 8.87
C THR A 54 4.57 -0.11 8.04
N GLY A 55 5.31 -1.03 8.67
CA GLY A 55 6.23 -1.94 7.96
C GLY A 55 5.51 -2.80 6.92
N PHE A 56 4.34 -3.36 7.27
CA PHE A 56 3.54 -4.14 6.34
C PHE A 56 3.05 -3.33 5.13
N VAL A 57 2.57 -2.10 5.36
CA VAL A 57 2.13 -1.19 4.29
C VAL A 57 3.29 -0.82 3.37
N VAL A 58 4.47 -0.53 3.91
CA VAL A 58 5.68 -0.23 3.14
C VAL A 58 6.08 -1.42 2.26
N ILE A 59 6.10 -2.63 2.81
CA ILE A 59 6.40 -3.85 2.04
C ILE A 59 5.42 -4.02 0.89
N LEU A 60 4.11 -3.86 1.16
CA LEU A 60 3.08 -4.00 0.13
C LEU A 60 3.24 -2.96 -0.99
N GLN A 61 3.56 -1.70 -0.63
CA GLN A 61 3.84 -0.63 -1.58
C GLN A 61 5.07 -0.94 -2.44
N LEU A 62 6.15 -1.43 -1.84
CA LEU A 62 7.38 -1.79 -2.55
C LEU A 62 7.17 -2.97 -3.51
N VAL A 63 6.44 -4.00 -3.09
CA VAL A 63 6.08 -5.13 -3.96
C VAL A 63 5.25 -4.64 -5.14
N PHE A 64 4.28 -3.76 -4.91
CA PHE A 64 3.45 -3.20 -5.98
C PHE A 64 4.25 -2.27 -6.91
N ALA A 65 5.16 -1.46 -6.37
CA ALA A 65 6.06 -0.62 -7.15
C ALA A 65 7.00 -1.47 -8.02
N ALA A 66 7.58 -2.55 -7.47
CA ALA A 66 8.42 -3.49 -8.21
C ALA A 66 7.65 -4.17 -9.35
N TYR A 67 6.38 -4.55 -9.11
CA TYR A 67 5.49 -5.07 -10.14
C TYR A 67 5.27 -4.05 -11.26
N LEU A 68 4.92 -2.81 -10.93
CA LEU A 68 4.72 -1.73 -11.92
C LEU A 68 6.00 -1.42 -12.69
N TRP A 69 7.14 -1.44 -12.02
CA TRP A 69 8.45 -1.24 -12.64
C TRP A 69 8.76 -2.34 -13.67
N ARG A 70 8.54 -3.60 -13.29
CA ARG A 70 8.73 -4.76 -14.18
C ARG A 70 7.76 -4.71 -15.36
N LEU A 71 6.50 -4.39 -15.11
CA LEU A 71 5.47 -4.25 -16.15
C LEU A 71 5.82 -3.13 -17.13
N GLY A 72 6.13 -1.94 -16.62
CA GLY A 72 6.53 -0.78 -17.42
C GLY A 72 7.78 -1.05 -18.25
N SER A 73 8.76 -1.75 -17.68
CA SER A 73 9.98 -2.15 -18.40
C SER A 73 9.69 -3.12 -19.54
N ARG A 74 8.83 -4.13 -19.32
CA ARG A 74 8.41 -5.06 -20.39
C ARG A 74 7.67 -4.35 -21.52
N ILE A 75 6.81 -3.39 -21.21
CA ILE A 75 6.09 -2.59 -22.21
C ILE A 75 7.06 -1.72 -23.03
N LEU A 76 8.06 -1.13 -22.38
CA LEU A 76 9.05 -0.29 -23.08
C LEU A 76 9.97 -1.11 -23.99
N ILE A 77 10.36 -2.31 -23.56
CA ILE A 77 11.20 -3.23 -24.35
C ILE A 77 10.42 -3.78 -25.54
N SER A 78 9.19 -4.26 -25.32
CA SER A 78 8.37 -4.85 -26.40
C SER A 78 7.76 -3.81 -27.33
N GLY A 79 7.57 -2.57 -26.88
CA GLY A 79 6.85 -1.54 -27.64
C GLY A 79 5.36 -1.83 -27.78
N GLU A 80 4.81 -2.77 -26.99
CA GLU A 80 3.42 -3.23 -27.07
C GLU A 80 2.76 -3.22 -25.69
N PHE A 81 1.45 -2.93 -25.66
CA PHE A 81 0.63 -3.00 -24.46
C PHE A 81 -0.68 -3.77 -24.75
N PRO A 82 -0.97 -4.87 -24.03
CA PRO A 82 -0.15 -5.50 -22.99
C PRO A 82 1.15 -6.10 -23.52
N PRO A 83 2.20 -6.26 -22.69
CA PRO A 83 3.44 -6.88 -23.14
C PRO A 83 3.23 -8.36 -23.52
N PRO A 84 4.08 -8.92 -24.39
CA PRO A 84 3.98 -10.31 -24.83
C PRO A 84 4.05 -11.28 -23.65
N GLY A 85 3.29 -12.37 -23.73
CA GLY A 85 3.19 -13.39 -22.69
C GLY A 85 2.20 -13.09 -21.56
N VAL A 86 1.41 -12.02 -21.65
CA VAL A 86 0.31 -11.73 -20.70
C VAL A 86 -1.00 -12.30 -21.23
N LEU A 87 -1.68 -13.13 -20.42
CA LEU A 87 -2.97 -13.71 -20.76
C LEU A 87 -4.04 -12.62 -20.96
N LEU A 88 -4.46 -12.44 -22.21
CA LEU A 88 -5.59 -11.61 -22.58
C LEU A 88 -6.90 -12.37 -22.30
N ILE A 89 -7.54 -12.07 -21.18
CA ILE A 89 -8.88 -12.62 -20.84
C ILE A 89 -9.97 -12.10 -21.80
N ARG A 90 -9.69 -11.06 -22.59
CA ARG A 90 -10.61 -10.46 -23.55
C ARG A 90 -9.82 -9.96 -24.75
N SER A 91 -10.38 -10.06 -25.95
CA SER A 91 -9.83 -9.50 -27.19
C SER A 91 -9.73 -7.98 -27.08
N ARG A 92 -8.65 -7.48 -26.48
CA ARG A 92 -8.30 -6.07 -26.46
C ARG A 92 -7.35 -5.82 -27.63
N LYS A 93 -7.56 -4.72 -28.34
CA LYS A 93 -6.60 -4.22 -29.32
C LYS A 93 -5.26 -4.02 -28.62
N VAL A 94 -4.23 -4.66 -29.15
CA VAL A 94 -2.85 -4.43 -28.73
C VAL A 94 -2.48 -3.02 -29.15
N LEU A 95 -2.07 -2.19 -28.20
CA LEU A 95 -1.51 -0.88 -28.50
C LEU A 95 -0.05 -1.09 -28.86
N VAL A 96 0.40 -0.47 -29.95
CA VAL A 96 1.77 -0.60 -30.45
C VAL A 96 2.41 0.79 -30.56
N GLY A 97 3.73 0.84 -30.47
CA GLY A 97 4.51 2.05 -30.72
C GLY A 97 4.39 3.06 -29.58
N GLU A 98 4.22 4.35 -29.92
CA GLU A 98 4.37 5.43 -28.94
C GLU A 98 3.29 5.44 -27.85
N GLN A 99 2.08 4.98 -28.17
CA GLN A 99 1.00 4.85 -27.18
C GLN A 99 1.32 3.78 -26.13
N ALA A 100 1.91 2.65 -26.54
CA ALA A 100 2.37 1.62 -25.62
C ALA A 100 3.53 2.14 -24.75
N ARG A 101 4.51 2.80 -25.37
CA ARG A 101 5.65 3.40 -24.65
C ARG A 101 5.20 4.43 -23.61
N ARG A 102 4.20 5.27 -23.93
CA ARG A 102 3.62 6.23 -22.96
C ARG A 102 3.05 5.51 -21.73
N ARG A 103 2.34 4.39 -21.91
CA ARG A 103 1.84 3.56 -20.79
C ARG A 103 2.98 2.95 -19.98
N GLY A 104 4.02 2.44 -20.64
CA GLY A 104 5.22 1.93 -19.97
C GLY A 104 5.93 2.98 -19.11
N ARG A 105 6.07 4.21 -19.62
CA ARG A 105 6.61 5.36 -18.87
C ARG A 105 5.72 5.74 -17.69
N LEU A 106 4.39 5.73 -17.86
CA LEU A 106 3.46 5.99 -16.76
C LEU A 106 3.61 4.96 -15.64
N CYS A 107 3.69 3.65 -15.97
CA CYS A 107 3.94 2.61 -14.97
C CYS A 107 5.22 2.85 -14.18
N ARG A 108 6.34 3.22 -14.85
CA ARG A 108 7.59 3.57 -14.17
C ARG A 108 7.46 4.82 -13.28
N ARG A 109 6.79 5.87 -13.76
CA ARG A 109 6.54 7.08 -12.96
C ARG A 109 5.73 6.77 -11.70
N PHE A 110 4.66 5.98 -11.82
CA PHE A 110 3.88 5.54 -10.66
C PHE A 110 4.71 4.68 -9.69
N ALA A 111 5.57 3.80 -10.20
CA ALA A 111 6.47 3.03 -9.35
C ALA A 111 7.43 3.94 -8.56
N ILE A 112 8.01 4.97 -9.19
CA ILE A 112 8.87 5.94 -8.52
C ILE A 112 8.10 6.70 -7.42
N VAL A 113 6.90 7.18 -7.73
CA VAL A 113 6.05 7.88 -6.75
C VAL A 113 5.73 6.96 -5.57
N LEU A 114 5.40 5.69 -5.81
CA LEU A 114 5.15 4.72 -4.75
C LEU A 114 6.37 4.48 -3.87
N ILE A 115 7.56 4.34 -4.47
CA ILE A 115 8.82 4.20 -3.72
C ILE A 115 9.06 5.46 -2.87
N ALA A 116 8.90 6.65 -3.44
CA ALA A 116 9.06 7.90 -2.72
C ALA A 116 8.08 8.00 -1.53
N MET A 117 6.80 7.66 -1.74
CA MET A 117 5.79 7.63 -0.69
C MET A 117 6.11 6.60 0.40
N SER A 118 6.62 5.42 0.02
CA SER A 118 6.99 4.37 0.98
C SER A 118 8.14 4.76 1.91
N ILE A 119 8.94 5.76 1.54
CA ILE A 119 10.01 6.32 2.37
C ILE A 119 9.49 7.54 3.13
N PHE A 120 8.79 8.43 2.43
CA PHE A 120 8.33 9.71 2.97
C PHE A 120 7.37 9.54 4.16
N PHE A 121 6.38 8.66 4.07
CA PHE A 121 5.39 8.49 5.13
C PHE A 121 5.98 7.90 6.43
N PRO A 122 6.76 6.81 6.41
CA PRO A 122 7.40 6.31 7.63
C PRO A 122 8.34 7.32 8.27
N VAL A 123 9.09 8.10 7.48
CA VAL A 123 9.97 9.17 7.99
C VAL A 123 9.17 10.27 8.67
N LEU A 124 8.04 10.68 8.10
CA LEU A 124 7.13 11.64 8.73
C LEU A 124 6.55 11.09 10.04
N VAL A 125 6.12 9.83 10.06
CA VAL A 125 5.62 9.20 11.28
C VAL A 125 6.72 9.19 12.33
N TRP A 126 7.91 8.70 11.99
CA TRP A 126 9.06 8.63 12.88
C TRP A 126 9.46 10.00 13.44
N SER A 127 9.48 11.05 12.61
CA SER A 127 9.84 12.39 13.08
C SER A 127 8.84 12.95 14.10
N ARG A 128 7.54 12.67 13.93
CA ARG A 128 6.53 13.05 14.93
C ARG A 128 6.68 12.27 16.22
N VAL A 129 7.01 10.99 16.13
CA VAL A 129 7.28 10.16 17.30
C VAL A 129 8.48 10.69 18.09
N MET A 130 9.59 10.98 17.40
CA MET A 130 10.78 11.54 18.05
C MET A 130 10.52 12.93 18.64
N ALA A 131 9.74 13.78 17.98
CA ALA A 131 9.39 15.10 18.50
C ALA A 131 8.55 15.02 19.80
N VAL A 132 7.68 14.01 19.92
CA VAL A 132 6.92 13.75 21.15
C VAL A 132 7.86 13.24 22.25
N LEU A 133 8.79 12.35 21.92
CA LEU A 133 9.75 11.79 22.89
C LEU A 133 10.81 12.79 23.38
N SER A 134 11.15 13.80 22.58
CA SER A 134 12.12 14.85 22.95
C SER A 134 11.49 16.08 23.61
N GLY A 135 10.17 16.14 23.68
CA GLY A 135 9.39 17.29 24.17
C GLY A 135 8.70 17.06 25.53
N GLY A 136 9.01 15.94 26.20
CA GLY A 136 8.67 15.66 27.60
C GLY A 136 9.93 15.64 28.44
#